data_AF-S5ZI58-F1
#
_entry.id   AF-S5ZI58-F1
#
_cell.length_a   1.000
_cell.length_b   1.000
_cell.length_c   1.000
_cell.angle_alpha   90.00
_cell.angle_beta   90.00
_cell.angle_gamma   90.00
#
_symmetry.space_group_name_H-M   'P 1'
#
loop_
_entity.id
_entity.type
_entity.pdbx_description
1 polymer ?
#
loop_
_entity_poly.entity_id
_entity_poly.type
_entity_poly.pdbx_seq_one_letter_code
_entity_poly.pdbx_strand_id
1 'polypeptide(L)' 'MKAIYEGVKAGDIELGRKLLLEVAKKLENEVEAIIAGCTEVSVALKPEDLSVPLVDPMDILAEKAVKLALGL' A
#
# COMPACT_ATOMS: atom_id res chain seq x y z
N MET A 1 -11.62 3.43 7.68
CA MET A 1 -10.82 4.47 6.98
C MET A 1 -9.97 5.36 7.88
N LYS A 2 -10.08 5.25 9.22
CA LYS A 2 -9.29 6.03 10.18
C LYS A 2 -7.79 6.11 9.87
N ALA A 3 -7.16 4.97 9.60
CA ALA A 3 -5.72 4.91 9.30
C ALA A 3 -5.29 5.78 8.10
N ILE A 4 -6.16 5.90 7.09
CA ILE A 4 -5.91 6.70 5.89
C ILE A 4 -6.18 8.17 6.17
N TYR A 5 -7.39 8.51 6.64
CA TYR A 5 -7.84 9.90 6.70
C TYR A 5 -7.40 10.64 7.97
N GLU A 6 -7.55 10.02 9.13
CA GLU A 6 -7.15 10.60 10.42
C GLU A 6 -5.68 10.28 10.75
N GLY A 7 -5.10 9.28 10.08
CA GLY A 7 -3.68 8.94 10.16
C GLY A 7 -2.89 9.64 9.07
N VAL A 8 -2.52 8.89 8.04
CA VAL A 8 -1.56 9.31 6.99
C VAL A 8 -1.90 10.68 6.40
N LYS A 9 -3.14 10.88 5.94
CA LYS A 9 -3.59 12.10 5.26
C LYS A 9 -3.68 13.31 6.19
N ALA A 10 -3.90 13.09 7.48
CA ALA A 10 -3.87 14.15 8.49
C ALA A 10 -2.44 14.46 8.99
N GLY A 11 -1.43 13.73 8.50
CA GLY A 11 -0.02 13.89 8.89
C GLY A 11 0.41 13.03 10.08
N ASP A 12 -0.51 12.27 10.69
CA ASP A 12 -0.17 11.31 11.75
C ASP A 12 0.20 9.95 11.13
N ILE A 13 1.41 9.89 10.59
CA ILE A 13 1.93 8.71 9.88
C ILE A 13 2.05 7.51 10.84
N GLU A 14 2.40 7.73 12.10
CA GLU A 14 2.55 6.67 13.11
C GLU A 14 1.19 6.00 13.41
N LEU A 15 0.13 6.79 13.60
CA LEU A 15 -1.23 6.25 13.74
C LEU A 15 -1.66 5.50 12.48
N GLY A 16 -1.40 6.08 11.30
CA GLY A 16 -1.72 5.46 10.01
C GLY A 16 -1.04 4.10 9.85
N ARG A 17 0.28 4.05 10.09
CA ARG A 17 1.09 2.84 10.02
C ARG A 17 0.63 1.78 11.01
N LYS A 18 0.43 2.14 12.28
CA LYS A 18 -0.02 1.19 13.31
C LYS A 18 -1.30 0.47 12.89
N LEU A 19 -2.31 1.23 12.47
CA LEU A 19 -3.62 0.70 12.12
C LEU A 19 -3.60 -0.10 10.81
N LEU A 20 -2.86 0.38 9.79
CA LEU A 20 -2.72 -0.34 8.52
C LEU A 20 -1.95 -1.65 8.70
N LEU A 21 -0.85 -1.64 9.45
CA LEU A 21 -0.03 -2.82 9.69
C LEU A 21 -0.80 -3.88 10.47
N GLU A 22 -1.57 -3.48 11.48
CA GLU A 22 -2.41 -4.41 12.25
C GLU A 22 -3.40 -5.16 11.34
N VAL A 23 -4.05 -4.46 10.41
CA VAL A 23 -4.99 -5.08 9.47
C VAL A 23 -4.25 -5.95 8.44
N ALA A 24 -3.15 -5.44 7.87
CA ALA A 24 -2.37 -6.17 6.88
C ALA A 24 -1.81 -7.48 7.46
N LYS A 25 -1.33 -7.48 8.70
CA LYS A 25 -0.85 -8.67 9.42
C LYS A 25 -1.93 -9.71 9.70
N LYS A 26 -3.18 -9.30 9.87
CA LYS A 26 -4.30 -10.25 9.99
C LYS A 26 -4.61 -10.92 8.66
N LEU A 27 -4.50 -10.17 7.56
CA LEU A 27 -4.80 -10.67 6.22
C LEU A 27 -3.67 -11.49 5.60
N GLU A 28 -2.40 -11.21 5.91
CA GLU A 28 -1.24 -11.79 5.20
C GLU A 28 -1.16 -13.34 5.24
N ASN A 29 -1.84 -13.98 6.20
CA ASN A 29 -1.88 -15.45 6.31
C ASN A 29 -3.03 -16.10 5.52
N GLU A 30 -3.96 -15.31 4.98
CA GLU A 30 -5.16 -15.76 4.26
C GLU A 30 -5.13 -15.41 2.77
N VAL A 31 -4.12 -14.66 2.32
CA VAL A 31 -4.01 -14.14 0.96
C VAL A 31 -2.62 -14.35 0.37
N GLU A 32 -2.52 -14.37 -0.96
CA GLU A 32 -1.25 -14.52 -1.66
C GLU A 32 -0.55 -13.16 -1.91
N ALA A 33 -1.27 -12.05 -1.77
CA ALA A 33 -0.76 -10.70 -1.92
C ALA A 33 -1.72 -9.69 -1.26
N ILE A 34 -1.19 -8.52 -0.89
CA ILE A 34 -1.97 -7.38 -0.40
C ILE A 34 -1.89 -6.25 -1.42
N ILE A 35 -3.04 -5.72 -1.81
CA ILE A 35 -3.12 -4.56 -2.71
C ILE A 35 -3.11 -3.27 -1.89
N ALA A 36 -2.13 -2.40 -2.12
CA ALA A 36 -2.11 -1.03 -1.62
C ALA A 36 -3.11 -0.17 -2.40
N GLY A 37 -4.40 -0.39 -2.16
CA GLY A 37 -5.50 0.21 -2.94
C GLY A 37 -5.70 1.72 -2.74
N CYS A 38 -4.93 2.36 -1.86
CA CYS A 38 -4.89 3.81 -1.69
C CYS A 38 -3.42 4.23 -1.57
N THR A 39 -3.06 5.39 -2.12
CA THR A 39 -1.67 5.87 -2.15
C THR A 39 -1.09 6.08 -0.74
N GLU A 40 -1.94 6.37 0.25
CA GLU A 40 -1.56 6.47 1.66
C GLU A 40 -1.06 5.15 2.25
N VAL A 41 -1.49 4.00 1.71
CA VAL A 41 -1.05 2.70 2.22
C VAL A 41 0.45 2.52 1.97
N SER A 42 0.94 2.88 0.77
CA SER A 42 2.36 2.81 0.39
C SER A 42 3.24 3.85 1.09
N VAL A 43 2.64 4.92 1.62
CA VAL A 43 3.33 5.85 2.52
C VAL A 43 3.60 5.19 3.88
N ALA A 44 2.62 4.47 4.42
CA ALA A 44 2.68 3.92 5.77
C ALA A 44 3.29 2.51 5.87
N LEU A 45 3.12 1.67 4.84
CA LEU A 45 3.60 0.28 4.78
C LEU A 45 4.68 0.12 3.71
N LYS A 46 5.58 -0.83 3.93
CA LYS A 46 6.63 -1.24 3.01
C LYS A 46 6.56 -2.75 2.75
N PRO A 47 7.08 -3.24 1.61
CA PRO A 47 7.10 -4.68 1.32
C PRO A 47 7.75 -5.51 2.42
N GLU A 48 8.78 -4.99 3.09
CA GLU A 48 9.51 -5.69 4.16
C GLU A 48 8.68 -5.87 5.44
N ASP A 49 7.55 -5.16 5.56
CA ASP A 49 6.64 -5.31 6.69
C ASP A 49 5.82 -6.61 6.61
N LEU A 50 5.71 -7.25 5.44
CA LEU A 50 4.77 -8.34 5.15
C LEU A 50 5.47 -9.60 4.63
N SER A 51 4.88 -10.77 4.90
CA SER A 51 5.38 -12.05 4.37
C SER A 51 4.94 -12.33 2.94
N VAL A 52 3.93 -11.61 2.46
CA VAL A 52 3.36 -11.70 1.11
C VAL A 52 3.60 -10.40 0.34
N PRO A 53 3.63 -10.43 -1.00
CA PRO A 53 3.83 -9.22 -1.81
C PRO A 53 2.84 -8.10 -1.49
N LEU A 54 3.36 -6.89 -1.30
CA LEU A 54 2.60 -5.65 -1.29
C LEU A 54 2.60 -5.06 -2.70
N VAL A 55 1.43 -4.98 -3.33
CA VAL A 55 1.27 -4.55 -4.73
C VAL A 55 0.60 -3.18 -4.77
N ASP A 56 1.25 -2.18 -5.35
CA ASP A 56 0.67 -0.85 -5.57
C ASP A 56 0.14 -0.72 -7.01
N PRO A 57 -1.18 -0.62 -7.23
CA PRO A 57 -1.76 -0.40 -8.56
C PRO A 57 -1.28 0.90 -9.22
N MET A 58 -0.88 1.92 -8.46
CA MET A 58 -0.34 3.17 -8.99
C MET A 58 1.01 2.93 -9.67
N ASP A 59 1.89 2.10 -9.08
CA ASP A 59 3.17 1.73 -9.67
C ASP A 59 2.95 0.93 -10.97
N ILE A 60 2.02 -0.03 -10.96
CA ILE A 60 1.65 -0.80 -12.15
C ILE A 60 1.13 0.13 -13.26
N LEU A 61 0.24 1.07 -12.90
CA LEU A 61 -0.30 2.03 -13.85
C LEU A 61 0.81 2.92 -14.43
N ALA A 62 1.72 3.41 -13.59
CA ALA A 62 2.84 4.24 -14.01
C ALA A 62 3.78 3.48 -14.95
N GLU A 63 4.16 2.24 -14.62
CA GLU A 63 4.97 1.38 -15.49
C GLU A 63 4.31 1.17 -16.85
N LYS A 64 2.99 0.89 -16.88
CA LYS A 64 2.26 0.68 -18.13
C LYS A 64 2.17 1.95 -18.95
N ALA A 65 1.93 3.10 -18.31
CA ALA A 65 1.91 4.39 -18.99
C ALA A 65 3.27 4.70 -19.64
N VAL A 66 4.37 4.45 -18.94
CA VAL A 66 5.73 4.66 -19.47
C VAL A 66 6.02 3.69 -20.63
N LYS A 67 5.67 2.41 -20.50
CA LYS A 67 5.84 1.42 -21.59
C LYS A 67 5.11 1.85 -22.85
N LEU A 68 3.84 2.25 -22.72
CA LEU A 68 3.06 2.75 -23.86
C LEU A 68 3.66 4.02 -24.48
N ALA A 69 4.12 4.97 -23.66
CA ALA A 69 4.74 6.20 -24.14
C ALA A 69 6.05 5.97 -24.91
N LEU A 70 6.81 4.93 -24.55
CA LEU A 70 8.05 4.53 -25.21
C LEU A 70 7.85 3.52 -26.35
N GLY A 71 6.62 3.04 -26.57
CA GLY A 71 6.33 2.01 -27.58
C GLY A 71 6.86 0.62 -27.22
N LEU A 72 6.96 0.29 -25.93
CA LEU A 72 7.38 -1.02 -25.39
C LEU A 72 6.21 -1.96 -25.12
#